data_AF-A0A0D9YWL1-F1
#
_entry.id   AF-A0A0D9YWL1-F1
#
_cell.length_a   1.000
_cell.length_b   1.000
_cell.length_c   1.000
_cell.angle_alpha   90.00
_cell.angle_beta   90.00
_cell.angle_gamma   90.00
#
_symmetry.space_group_name_H-M   'P 1'
#
loop_
_entity.id
_entity.type
_entity.pdbx_description
1 polymer ?
#
loop_
_entity_poly.entity_id
_entity_poly.type
_entity_poly.pdbx_seq_one_letter_code
_entity_poly.pdbx_strand_id
1 'polypeptide(L)'
;MLAAWRLSQRAVTFIPRVRSQTLNPLPMAAAAAASPKRLRVYSSVSGDGRSANGAGSGKRVGTHNGSFHCDEALGCYLIRLTSQFAGADVVRTRDPQILDTLDAVLDVGGVYDPSRHRYDHHQKGFNEVFGHGFNTKLSSAGLVYKHFGKEIIAKELEFSEDHEDVHRLYLAIYKSFVEALDAVDNGINQYDTDQPPKYVNNTHLSSRVGRLNPDWTDPDQSPEKENAAFQQAMMLAGSEFMESVRFHVKSWLPARSIVLECLLSRGKVDPSEEIMVLDRFCPWKLHLFELEEELKIDPLTKYVLYQDERSKSWRVQAVGVAPDRFESRKPLPEKWRGLRDDELSNDIGIPGCVFVHMSGFIGGNKTYEGALEMARAAINLQVSKEEQDPIGYLPLLVLATLRRSVLAIAAHMRSRPQVPLDLTLVNQVVIASFSDNPDTPGKMNEV
;
A
#
# COMPACT_ATOMS: atom_id res chain seq x y z
N MET A 1 34.35 38.09 23.67
CA MET A 1 34.75 37.20 22.56
C MET A 1 33.49 36.73 21.85
N LEU A 2 33.03 37.53 20.88
CA LEU A 2 31.85 37.28 20.03
C LEU A 2 32.37 37.19 18.59
N ALA A 3 32.23 36.03 17.96
CA ALA A 3 32.61 35.81 16.56
C ALA A 3 31.34 35.62 15.73
N ALA A 4 31.03 36.64 14.93
CA ALA A 4 29.92 36.70 14.00
C ALA A 4 30.23 35.92 12.72
N TRP A 5 29.28 35.10 12.27
CA TRP A 5 29.26 34.49 10.94
C TRP A 5 28.82 35.53 9.90
N ARG A 6 29.62 35.73 8.84
CA ARG A 6 29.28 36.53 7.66
C ARG A 6 28.73 35.63 6.55
N LEU A 7 27.51 35.92 6.12
CA LEU A 7 26.89 35.39 4.90
C LEU A 7 27.39 36.18 3.68
N SER A 8 27.82 35.45 2.63
CA SER A 8 28.17 35.98 1.32
C SER A 8 26.95 35.90 0.39
N GLN A 9 26.36 37.05 0.04
CA GLN A 9 25.43 37.18 -1.07
C GLN A 9 26.21 37.48 -2.36
N ARG A 10 26.04 36.65 -3.39
CA ARG A 10 26.44 36.99 -4.77
C ARG A 10 25.19 37.28 -5.59
N ALA A 11 25.12 38.50 -6.09
CA ALA A 11 24.12 38.99 -7.01
C ALA A 11 24.31 38.37 -8.40
N VAL A 12 23.21 37.94 -9.01
CA VAL A 12 23.13 37.54 -10.43
C VAL A 12 22.44 38.68 -11.18
N THR A 13 23.16 39.28 -12.12
CA THR A 13 22.67 40.33 -13.03
C THR A 13 21.92 39.71 -14.20
N PHE A 14 20.71 40.23 -14.47
CA PHE A 14 19.84 39.85 -15.59
C PHE A 14 20.16 40.74 -16.81
N ILE A 15 20.34 40.13 -17.99
CA ILE A 15 20.46 40.82 -19.29
C ILE A 15 19.14 40.58 -20.07
N PRO A 16 18.47 41.60 -20.62
CA PRO A 16 17.26 41.40 -21.40
C PRO A 16 17.57 41.09 -22.88
N ARG A 17 16.88 40.10 -23.45
CA ARG A 17 17.02 39.67 -24.85
C ARG A 17 15.90 40.29 -25.70
N VAL A 18 16.30 40.84 -26.84
CA VAL A 18 15.49 41.52 -27.86
C VAL A 18 14.56 40.53 -28.58
N ARG A 19 13.31 40.94 -28.86
CA ARG A 19 12.32 40.23 -29.70
C ARG A 19 12.54 40.55 -31.18
N SER A 20 12.52 39.54 -32.06
CA SER A 20 12.25 39.71 -33.49
C SER A 20 10.89 39.11 -33.85
N GLN A 21 10.16 39.80 -34.72
CA GLN A 21 8.92 39.38 -35.35
C GLN A 21 9.24 38.52 -36.58
N THR A 22 8.41 37.50 -36.88
CA THR A 22 7.55 37.43 -38.09
C THR A 22 7.11 35.99 -38.46
N LEU A 23 5.90 35.94 -39.05
CA LEU A 23 5.29 34.96 -39.96
C LEU A 23 4.41 33.80 -39.41
N ASN A 24 3.10 33.95 -39.70
CA ASN A 24 2.06 32.91 -39.76
C ASN A 24 2.22 32.03 -41.01
N PRO A 25 1.62 30.81 -41.00
CA PRO A 25 0.47 30.58 -41.88
C PRO A 25 -0.74 29.88 -41.21
N LEU A 26 -1.82 29.87 -42.00
CA LEU A 26 -3.26 29.63 -41.79
C LEU A 26 -3.68 28.15 -41.54
N PRO A 27 -4.99 27.84 -41.32
CA PRO A 27 -5.47 27.05 -40.19
C PRO A 27 -5.93 25.62 -40.52
N MET A 28 -6.02 24.78 -39.49
CA MET A 28 -6.77 23.51 -39.51
C MET A 28 -7.56 23.35 -38.20
N ALA A 29 -8.87 23.21 -38.36
CA ALA A 29 -9.90 22.64 -37.47
C ALA A 29 -9.78 22.85 -35.95
N ALA A 30 -10.65 23.73 -35.43
CA ALA A 30 -10.93 23.88 -34.01
C ALA A 30 -11.74 22.70 -33.45
N ALA A 31 -11.12 21.90 -32.58
CA ALA A 31 -11.84 21.14 -31.56
C ALA A 31 -11.88 22.00 -30.29
N ALA A 32 -13.08 22.36 -29.86
CA ALA A 32 -13.31 23.21 -28.70
C ALA A 32 -12.86 22.51 -27.40
N ALA A 33 -11.68 22.89 -26.90
CA ALA A 33 -11.25 22.56 -25.55
C ALA A 33 -11.95 23.50 -24.56
N ALA A 34 -12.88 22.97 -23.78
CA ALA A 34 -13.49 23.69 -22.67
C ALA A 34 -12.44 23.92 -21.57
N SER A 35 -12.25 25.18 -21.19
CA SER A 35 -11.39 25.61 -20.09
C SER A 35 -11.77 24.93 -18.76
N PRO A 36 -10.80 24.58 -17.89
CA PRO A 36 -11.11 23.99 -16.60
C PRO A 36 -11.72 25.05 -15.69
N LYS A 37 -12.99 24.85 -15.31
CA LYS A 37 -13.62 25.64 -14.25
C LYS A 37 -12.88 25.37 -12.94
N ARG A 38 -12.38 26.45 -12.35
CA ARG A 38 -11.71 26.51 -11.04
C ARG A 38 -12.58 25.81 -9.98
N LEU A 39 -12.13 24.65 -9.50
CA LEU A 39 -12.72 23.93 -8.38
C LEU A 39 -12.69 24.81 -7.12
N ARG A 40 -13.85 24.92 -6.46
CA ARG A 40 -14.05 25.66 -5.21
C ARG A 40 -13.37 24.88 -4.08
N VAL A 41 -12.15 25.27 -3.76
CA VAL A 41 -11.40 24.81 -2.57
C VAL A 41 -12.18 25.24 -1.33
N TYR A 42 -12.53 24.28 -0.46
CA TYR A 42 -12.98 24.59 0.90
C TYR A 42 -11.79 25.18 1.66
N SER A 43 -11.69 26.51 1.68
CA SER A 43 -10.68 27.22 2.47
C SER A 43 -11.14 27.34 3.92
N SER A 44 -10.26 26.95 4.82
CA SER A 44 -10.23 27.30 6.24
C SER A 44 -10.51 28.79 6.47
N VAL A 45 -11.52 29.12 7.27
CA VAL A 45 -11.85 30.49 7.64
C VAL A 45 -11.20 30.82 8.98
N SER A 46 -10.16 31.65 8.94
CA SER A 46 -9.77 32.53 10.05
C SER A 46 -10.56 33.83 9.91
N GLY A 47 -11.10 34.33 11.02
CA GLY A 47 -12.23 35.25 11.06
C GLY A 47 -12.03 36.64 10.46
N ASP A 48 -13.15 37.22 10.01
CA ASP A 48 -13.64 38.46 10.59
C ASP A 48 -15.18 38.55 10.44
N GLY A 49 -15.84 39.19 11.40
CA GLY A 49 -17.25 38.99 11.70
C GLY A 49 -18.27 39.49 10.67
N ARG A 50 -19.21 38.60 10.32
CA ARG A 50 -20.68 38.81 10.39
C ARG A 50 -21.36 37.47 10.11
N SER A 51 -22.03 36.96 11.13
CA SER A 51 -22.64 35.63 11.18
C SER A 51 -23.76 35.46 10.17
N ALA A 52 -23.55 34.55 9.21
CA ALA A 52 -24.61 33.82 8.53
C ALA A 52 -24.40 32.35 8.92
N ASN A 53 -25.00 31.95 10.04
CA ASN A 53 -25.05 30.57 10.48
C ASN A 53 -25.56 29.68 9.33
N GLY A 54 -24.76 28.68 8.96
CA GLY A 54 -25.20 27.60 8.08
C GLY A 54 -26.37 26.88 8.74
N ALA A 55 -27.58 27.09 8.21
CA ALA A 55 -28.69 26.22 8.54
C ALA A 55 -28.36 24.83 7.98
N GLY A 56 -28.19 23.84 8.85
CA GLY A 56 -28.11 22.43 8.45
C GLY A 56 -29.33 22.06 7.61
N SER A 57 -29.26 20.95 6.87
CA SER A 57 -30.38 20.45 6.04
C SER A 57 -31.66 20.10 6.80
N GLY A 58 -31.71 20.34 8.12
CA GLY A 58 -32.74 19.90 9.05
C GLY A 58 -32.59 18.42 9.46
N LYS A 59 -31.68 17.68 8.83
CA LYS A 59 -31.39 16.28 9.14
C LYS A 59 -30.41 16.15 10.30
N ARG A 60 -30.62 15.13 11.13
CA ARG A 60 -29.80 14.84 12.31
C ARG A 60 -29.30 13.40 12.28
N VAL A 61 -28.00 13.24 12.45
CA VAL A 61 -27.31 11.94 12.45
C VAL A 61 -26.74 11.67 13.84
N GLY A 62 -27.08 10.52 14.42
CA GLY A 62 -26.63 10.09 15.73
C GLY A 62 -25.35 9.27 15.67
N THR A 63 -24.47 9.46 16.65
CA THR A 63 -23.40 8.51 16.99
C THR A 63 -23.11 8.59 18.49
N HIS A 64 -22.21 7.77 19.01
CA HIS A 64 -21.92 7.79 20.44
C HIS A 64 -21.08 9.00 20.88
N ASN A 65 -21.24 9.39 22.15
CA ASN A 65 -20.36 10.35 22.85
C ASN A 65 -19.18 9.63 23.54
N GLY A 66 -18.33 10.35 24.27
CA GLY A 66 -17.13 9.80 24.90
C GLY A 66 -15.96 9.70 23.94
N SER A 67 -15.00 8.82 24.25
CA SER A 67 -13.89 8.50 23.34
C SER A 67 -14.43 8.09 21.98
N PHE A 68 -13.83 8.63 20.93
CA PHE A 68 -14.20 8.39 19.55
C PHE A 68 -13.10 7.66 18.79
N HIS A 69 -13.50 6.96 17.75
CA HIS A 69 -12.66 6.18 16.87
C HIS A 69 -12.67 6.79 15.46
N CYS A 70 -12.07 6.07 14.52
CA CYS A 70 -11.97 6.52 13.14
C CYS A 70 -13.17 6.09 12.30
N ASP A 71 -13.87 5.05 12.72
CA ASP A 71 -14.98 4.46 11.98
C ASP A 71 -16.18 5.42 12.02
N GLU A 72 -16.62 5.88 13.19
CA GLU A 72 -17.77 6.76 13.34
C GLU A 72 -17.43 8.20 12.93
N ALA A 73 -16.17 8.62 13.12
CA ALA A 73 -15.67 9.87 12.54
C ALA A 73 -15.74 9.88 11.00
N LEU A 74 -15.29 8.82 10.33
CA LEU A 74 -15.39 8.70 8.88
C LEU A 74 -16.84 8.51 8.43
N GLY A 75 -17.59 7.62 9.06
CA GLY A 75 -18.99 7.33 8.74
C GLY A 75 -19.87 8.58 8.80
N CYS A 76 -19.71 9.40 9.86
CA CYS A 76 -20.40 10.68 9.98
C CYS A 76 -19.97 11.68 8.90
N TYR A 77 -18.71 11.66 8.45
CA TYR A 77 -18.28 12.50 7.34
C TYR A 77 -18.90 12.05 6.01
N LEU A 78 -18.82 10.75 5.71
CA LEU A 78 -19.32 10.16 4.46
C LEU A 78 -20.82 10.37 4.29
N ILE A 79 -21.62 10.07 5.31
CA ILE A 79 -23.08 10.22 5.21
C ILE A 79 -23.47 11.67 4.92
N ARG A 80 -22.71 12.66 5.41
CA ARG A 80 -22.94 14.09 5.14
C ARG A 80 -22.60 14.54 3.72
N LEU A 81 -21.93 13.69 2.92
CA LEU A 81 -21.69 13.91 1.49
C LEU A 81 -22.86 13.41 0.61
N THR A 82 -23.77 12.62 1.19
CA THR A 82 -24.96 12.11 0.47
C THR A 82 -25.97 13.22 0.25
N SER A 83 -26.87 13.01 -0.71
CA SER A 83 -27.92 13.98 -1.04
C SER A 83 -28.96 14.05 0.07
N GLN A 84 -29.25 12.89 0.69
CA GLN A 84 -30.26 12.75 1.74
C GLN A 84 -29.82 13.40 3.06
N PHE A 85 -28.55 13.32 3.41
CA PHE A 85 -28.01 13.82 4.68
C PHE A 85 -27.00 14.97 4.48
N ALA A 86 -27.06 15.65 3.33
CA ALA A 86 -26.14 16.74 2.99
C ALA A 86 -26.06 17.76 4.13
N GLY A 87 -24.88 17.92 4.73
CA GLY A 87 -24.68 18.86 5.83
C GLY A 87 -25.51 18.62 7.09
N ALA A 88 -25.99 17.38 7.33
CA ALA A 88 -26.72 17.01 8.53
C ALA A 88 -25.95 17.36 9.81
N ASP A 89 -26.69 17.66 10.89
CA ASP A 89 -26.13 17.91 12.21
C ASP A 89 -25.77 16.59 12.89
N VAL A 90 -24.56 16.52 13.46
CA VAL A 90 -24.11 15.33 14.19
C VAL A 90 -24.47 15.48 15.67
N VAL A 91 -25.19 14.48 16.19
CA VAL A 91 -25.63 14.39 17.57
C VAL A 91 -24.88 13.24 18.24
N ARG A 92 -24.09 13.53 19.28
CA ARG A 92 -23.30 12.52 20.00
C ARG A 92 -23.98 12.14 21.31
N THR A 93 -24.52 10.93 21.41
CA THR A 93 -25.25 10.42 22.57
C THR A 93 -25.37 8.89 22.54
N ARG A 94 -25.57 8.26 23.70
CA ARG A 94 -25.99 6.86 23.83
C ARG A 94 -27.43 6.69 24.32
N ASP A 95 -28.16 7.79 24.51
CA ASP A 95 -29.55 7.75 24.98
C ASP A 95 -30.48 7.19 23.89
N PRO A 96 -31.08 6.00 24.07
CA PRO A 96 -31.95 5.39 23.07
C PRO A 96 -33.14 6.28 22.70
N GLN A 97 -33.68 7.05 23.66
CA GLN A 97 -34.82 7.92 23.40
C GLN A 97 -34.44 9.07 22.46
N ILE A 98 -33.21 9.57 22.55
CA ILE A 98 -32.71 10.57 21.60
C ILE A 98 -32.44 9.90 20.25
N LEU A 99 -31.72 8.77 20.24
CA LEU A 99 -31.35 8.04 19.02
C LEU A 99 -32.56 7.64 18.17
N ASP A 100 -33.68 7.27 18.79
CA ASP A 100 -34.93 6.93 18.09
C ASP A 100 -35.55 8.11 17.34
N THR A 101 -35.22 9.35 17.71
CA THR A 101 -35.70 10.57 17.04
C THR A 101 -34.84 11.01 15.87
N LEU A 102 -33.67 10.41 15.67
CA LEU A 102 -32.69 10.84 14.66
C LEU A 102 -32.93 10.16 13.31
N ASP A 103 -32.62 10.89 12.23
CA ASP A 103 -32.84 10.45 10.85
C ASP A 103 -31.94 9.27 10.46
N ALA A 104 -30.72 9.24 10.99
CA ALA A 104 -29.79 8.11 10.88
C ALA A 104 -29.00 7.95 12.18
N VAL A 105 -28.49 6.75 12.44
CA VAL A 105 -27.65 6.45 13.61
C VAL A 105 -26.53 5.51 13.19
N LEU A 106 -25.30 5.84 13.58
CA LEU A 106 -24.07 5.12 13.25
C LEU A 106 -23.34 4.76 14.54
N ASP A 107 -22.79 3.56 14.58
CA ASP A 107 -21.91 3.10 15.67
C ASP A 107 -22.51 3.09 17.08
N VAL A 108 -23.83 3.14 17.16
CA VAL A 108 -24.56 3.09 18.42
C VAL A 108 -25.99 2.61 18.20
N GLY A 109 -26.57 2.00 19.22
CA GLY A 109 -27.96 1.54 19.23
C GLY A 109 -28.16 0.04 19.00
N GLY A 110 -27.11 -0.69 18.63
CA GLY A 110 -27.08 -2.15 18.48
C GLY A 110 -27.91 -2.68 17.32
N VAL A 111 -28.11 -1.88 16.26
CA VAL A 111 -28.98 -2.22 15.13
C VAL A 111 -28.31 -1.89 13.80
N TYR A 112 -28.27 -2.88 12.90
CA TYR A 112 -28.07 -2.68 11.47
C TYR A 112 -29.40 -2.82 10.73
N ASP A 113 -29.91 -1.70 10.21
CA ASP A 113 -31.11 -1.65 9.39
C ASP A 113 -30.96 -0.49 8.36
N PRO A 114 -30.53 -0.81 7.13
CA PRO A 114 -30.36 0.19 6.07
C PRO A 114 -31.65 0.93 5.71
N SER A 115 -32.82 0.28 5.86
CA SER A 115 -34.13 0.89 5.55
C SER A 115 -34.51 2.00 6.53
N ARG A 116 -33.95 1.95 7.74
CA ARG A 116 -34.08 2.96 8.81
C ARG A 116 -32.79 3.74 9.05
N HIS A 117 -31.79 3.59 8.17
CA HIS A 117 -30.47 4.20 8.30
C HIS A 117 -29.82 4.00 9.68
N ARG A 118 -29.88 2.76 10.17
CA ARG A 118 -29.17 2.32 11.37
C ARG A 118 -27.96 1.51 10.93
N TYR A 119 -26.77 1.98 11.26
CA TYR A 119 -25.49 1.46 10.79
C TYR A 119 -24.58 1.17 11.98
N ASP A 120 -25.01 0.25 12.85
CA ASP A 120 -24.20 -0.25 13.96
C ASP A 120 -23.77 -1.70 13.69
N HIS A 121 -22.60 -2.08 14.19
CA HIS A 121 -21.92 -3.36 14.00
C HIS A 121 -21.67 -4.13 15.32
N HIS A 122 -21.97 -3.51 16.47
CA HIS A 122 -21.68 -4.05 17.81
C HIS A 122 -22.57 -5.22 18.25
N GLN A 123 -23.68 -5.47 17.56
CA GLN A 123 -24.66 -6.48 17.93
C GLN A 123 -24.10 -7.91 17.85
N LYS A 124 -24.50 -8.74 18.81
CA LYS A 124 -24.11 -10.15 18.85
C LYS A 124 -24.53 -10.86 17.56
N GLY A 125 -23.57 -11.54 16.93
CA GLY A 125 -23.81 -12.27 15.69
C GLY A 125 -23.78 -11.40 14.43
N PHE A 126 -23.36 -10.14 14.51
CA PHE A 126 -23.10 -9.33 13.33
C PHE A 126 -21.91 -9.90 12.54
N ASN A 127 -22.15 -10.26 11.29
CA ASN A 127 -21.18 -10.86 10.37
C ASN A 127 -21.26 -10.26 8.95
N GLU A 128 -21.82 -9.05 8.82
CA GLU A 128 -21.92 -8.42 7.50
C GLU A 128 -20.54 -8.05 6.97
N VAL A 129 -20.35 -8.35 5.68
CA VAL A 129 -19.16 -8.04 4.92
C VAL A 129 -19.53 -7.15 3.73
N PHE A 130 -18.54 -6.53 3.09
CA PHE A 130 -18.78 -5.70 1.90
C PHE A 130 -19.39 -6.49 0.74
N GLY A 131 -19.07 -7.79 0.64
CA GLY A 131 -19.38 -8.63 -0.52
C GLY A 131 -18.24 -8.57 -1.54
N HIS A 132 -18.50 -8.91 -2.80
CA HIS A 132 -17.52 -8.77 -3.90
C HIS A 132 -16.16 -9.48 -3.68
N GLY A 133 -16.14 -10.55 -2.88
CA GLY A 133 -14.92 -11.30 -2.54
C GLY A 133 -14.19 -10.82 -1.28
N PHE A 134 -14.64 -9.74 -0.65
CA PHE A 134 -14.12 -9.27 0.63
C PHE A 134 -14.78 -10.00 1.80
N ASN A 135 -13.96 -10.42 2.76
CA ASN A 135 -14.40 -11.19 3.93
C ASN A 135 -14.27 -10.41 5.25
N THR A 136 -13.72 -9.20 5.19
CA THR A 136 -13.56 -8.32 6.35
C THR A 136 -14.93 -7.89 6.87
N LYS A 137 -15.18 -8.12 8.16
CA LYS A 137 -16.38 -7.66 8.85
C LYS A 137 -16.43 -6.14 8.83
N LEU A 138 -17.59 -5.56 8.51
CA LEU A 138 -17.74 -4.11 8.39
C LEU A 138 -17.77 -3.40 9.75
N SER A 139 -17.17 -2.21 9.81
CA SER A 139 -17.43 -1.18 10.84
C SER A 139 -18.61 -0.30 10.42
N SER A 140 -18.97 0.67 11.26
CA SER A 140 -19.99 1.66 10.92
C SER A 140 -19.61 2.50 9.69
N ALA A 141 -18.33 2.83 9.50
CA ALA A 141 -17.84 3.48 8.27
C ALA A 141 -18.05 2.59 7.04
N GLY A 142 -17.69 1.31 7.14
CA GLY A 142 -17.85 0.32 6.08
C GLY A 142 -19.32 0.12 5.70
N LEU A 143 -20.23 0.12 6.68
CA LEU A 143 -21.67 0.06 6.43
C LEU A 143 -22.19 1.29 5.67
N VAL A 144 -21.79 2.50 6.08
CA VAL A 144 -22.15 3.74 5.36
C VAL A 144 -21.57 3.72 3.95
N TYR A 145 -20.30 3.34 3.81
CA TYR A 145 -19.66 3.23 2.50
C TYR A 145 -20.34 2.18 1.61
N LYS A 146 -20.74 1.03 2.17
CA LYS A 146 -21.48 -0.01 1.43
C LYS A 146 -22.75 0.55 0.77
N HIS A 147 -23.51 1.37 1.50
CA HIS A 147 -24.78 1.91 1.01
C HIS A 147 -24.68 3.20 0.20
N PHE A 148 -23.68 4.05 0.48
CA PHE A 148 -23.59 5.39 -0.10
C PHE A 148 -22.30 5.67 -0.87
N GLY A 149 -21.34 4.75 -0.87
CA GLY A 149 -20.03 4.94 -1.51
C GLY A 149 -20.14 5.18 -3.01
N LYS A 150 -21.07 4.48 -3.70
CA LYS A 150 -21.37 4.70 -5.12
C LYS A 150 -21.88 6.11 -5.39
N GLU A 151 -22.83 6.61 -4.59
CA GLU A 151 -23.33 7.99 -4.71
C GLU A 151 -22.20 9.01 -4.59
N ILE A 152 -21.31 8.85 -3.60
CA ILE A 152 -20.19 9.76 -3.35
C ILE A 152 -19.22 9.77 -4.54
N ILE A 153 -18.88 8.59 -5.07
CA ILE A 153 -17.97 8.45 -6.21
C ILE A 153 -18.61 8.99 -7.50
N ALA A 154 -19.89 8.67 -7.74
CA ALA A 154 -20.64 9.14 -8.90
C ALA A 154 -20.69 10.68 -8.96
N LYS A 155 -20.85 11.34 -7.82
CA LYS A 155 -20.78 12.82 -7.72
C LYS A 155 -19.41 13.38 -8.09
N GLU A 156 -18.31 12.75 -7.67
CA GLU A 156 -16.96 13.23 -8.02
C GLU A 156 -16.61 12.98 -9.50
N LEU A 157 -17.20 11.95 -10.12
CA LEU A 157 -17.08 11.68 -11.56
C LEU A 157 -18.04 12.47 -12.46
N GLU A 158 -19.11 13.01 -11.87
CA GLU A 158 -20.27 13.53 -12.61
C GLU A 158 -20.96 12.46 -13.48
N PHE A 159 -20.96 11.20 -13.04
CA PHE A 159 -21.57 10.04 -13.71
C PHE A 159 -22.81 9.52 -12.94
N SER A 160 -23.55 8.58 -13.53
CA SER A 160 -24.60 7.82 -12.83
C SER A 160 -24.01 6.76 -11.91
N GLU A 161 -24.68 6.43 -10.80
CA GLU A 161 -24.23 5.38 -9.86
C GLU A 161 -24.07 3.99 -10.48
N ASP A 162 -24.81 3.70 -11.56
CA ASP A 162 -24.75 2.44 -12.29
C ASP A 162 -23.62 2.37 -13.33
N HIS A 163 -22.81 3.44 -13.47
CA HIS A 163 -21.71 3.46 -14.44
C HIS A 163 -20.60 2.46 -14.03
N GLU A 164 -20.03 1.74 -14.99
CA GLU A 164 -19.02 0.70 -14.72
C GLU A 164 -17.80 1.26 -13.97
N ASP A 165 -17.32 2.44 -14.36
CA ASP A 165 -16.21 3.09 -13.65
C ASP A 165 -16.55 3.50 -12.21
N VAL A 166 -17.81 3.84 -11.90
CA VAL A 166 -18.24 4.06 -10.51
C VAL A 166 -18.12 2.75 -9.75
N HIS A 167 -18.56 1.63 -10.32
CA HIS A 167 -18.43 0.33 -9.68
C HIS A 167 -16.95 -0.09 -9.49
N ARG A 168 -16.11 0.11 -10.51
CA ARG A 168 -14.67 -0.18 -10.43
C ARG A 168 -13.99 0.62 -9.33
N LEU A 169 -14.28 1.91 -9.23
CA LEU A 169 -13.76 2.78 -8.19
C LEU A 169 -14.31 2.42 -6.81
N TYR A 170 -15.57 2.02 -6.71
CA TYR A 170 -16.20 1.58 -5.46
C TYR A 170 -15.46 0.37 -4.86
N LEU A 171 -15.08 -0.61 -5.69
CA LEU A 171 -14.29 -1.75 -5.22
C LEU A 171 -12.84 -1.35 -4.89
N ALA A 172 -12.20 -0.54 -5.74
CA ALA A 172 -10.81 -0.12 -5.56
C ALA A 172 -10.60 0.74 -4.31
N ILE A 173 -11.52 1.67 -4.03
CA ILE A 173 -11.47 2.55 -2.85
C ILE A 173 -11.80 1.76 -1.58
N TYR A 174 -12.72 0.80 -1.62
CA TYR A 174 -12.93 -0.10 -0.48
C TYR A 174 -11.64 -0.83 -0.11
N LYS A 175 -11.04 -1.52 -1.09
CA LYS A 175 -9.81 -2.32 -0.92
C LYS A 175 -8.62 -1.49 -0.42
N SER A 176 -8.45 -0.30 -0.97
CA SER A 176 -7.26 0.53 -0.70
C SER A 176 -7.40 1.46 0.50
N PHE A 177 -8.61 1.65 1.03
CA PHE A 177 -8.88 2.62 2.08
C PHE A 177 -9.80 2.07 3.17
N VAL A 178 -11.05 1.75 2.84
CA VAL A 178 -12.11 1.50 3.84
C VAL A 178 -11.90 0.17 4.57
N GLU A 179 -11.47 -0.88 3.86
CA GLU A 179 -11.30 -2.23 4.43
C GLU A 179 -10.33 -2.25 5.63
N ALA A 180 -9.23 -1.48 5.57
CA ALA A 180 -8.28 -1.40 6.66
C ALA A 180 -8.89 -0.76 7.92
N LEU A 181 -9.80 0.20 7.76
CA LEU A 181 -10.51 0.81 8.89
C LEU A 181 -11.49 -0.20 9.50
N ASP A 182 -12.25 -0.90 8.65
CA ASP A 182 -13.15 -1.98 9.07
C ASP A 182 -12.42 -3.06 9.88
N ALA A 183 -11.26 -3.49 9.38
CA ALA A 183 -10.45 -4.50 10.05
C ALA A 183 -9.93 -4.02 11.42
N VAL A 184 -9.36 -2.82 11.49
CA VAL A 184 -8.81 -2.25 12.73
C VAL A 184 -9.89 -2.11 13.80
N ASP A 185 -11.06 -1.61 13.40
CA ASP A 185 -12.19 -1.38 14.30
C ASP A 185 -12.80 -2.68 14.83
N ASN A 186 -12.87 -3.72 14.00
CA ASN A 186 -13.31 -5.04 14.42
C ASN A 186 -12.20 -5.89 15.10
N GLY A 187 -11.02 -5.33 15.36
CA GLY A 187 -9.90 -6.02 16.00
C GLY A 187 -9.31 -7.17 15.16
N ILE A 188 -9.41 -7.08 13.83
CA ILE A 188 -8.90 -8.07 12.89
C ILE A 188 -7.42 -7.80 12.64
N ASN A 189 -6.57 -8.80 12.86
CA ASN A 189 -5.15 -8.72 12.56
C ASN A 189 -4.91 -8.74 11.05
N GLN A 190 -3.89 -8.00 10.58
CA GLN A 190 -3.51 -7.99 9.16
C GLN A 190 -3.01 -9.37 8.67
N TYR A 191 -2.49 -10.20 9.57
CA TYR A 191 -1.99 -11.54 9.27
C TYR A 191 -2.41 -12.51 10.38
N ASP A 192 -2.78 -13.73 10.00
CA ASP A 192 -3.03 -14.84 10.93
C ASP A 192 -1.71 -15.43 11.41
N THR A 193 -1.13 -14.82 12.45
CA THR A 193 0.16 -15.24 13.01
C THR A 193 0.26 -14.94 14.50
N ASP A 194 0.86 -15.87 15.24
CA ASP A 194 1.17 -15.69 16.66
C ASP A 194 2.49 -14.93 16.90
N GLN A 195 3.27 -14.69 15.84
CA GLN A 195 4.53 -13.93 15.93
C GLN A 195 4.26 -12.44 16.18
N PRO A 196 5.01 -11.79 17.09
CA PRO A 196 4.87 -10.36 17.31
C PRO A 196 5.31 -9.57 16.06
N PRO A 197 4.74 -8.37 15.82
CA PRO A 197 5.13 -7.54 14.70
C PRO A 197 6.60 -7.11 14.86
N LYS A 198 7.34 -7.07 13.74
CA LYS A 198 8.74 -6.63 13.74
C LYS A 198 8.92 -5.17 14.18
N TYR A 199 7.87 -4.36 14.09
CA TYR A 199 7.80 -2.98 14.55
C TYR A 199 6.35 -2.60 14.85
N VAL A 200 6.14 -1.62 15.74
CA VAL A 200 4.82 -1.04 16.01
C VAL A 200 4.58 0.13 15.06
N ASN A 201 3.43 0.16 14.38
CA ASN A 201 3.06 1.24 13.49
C ASN A 201 1.84 2.00 14.02
N ASN A 202 2.05 3.20 14.56
CA ASN A 202 0.98 4.10 15.04
C ASN A 202 0.77 5.32 14.11
N THR A 203 1.18 5.19 12.85
CA THR A 203 1.08 6.27 11.85
C THR A 203 -0.20 6.21 11.00
N HIS A 204 -0.95 5.10 11.07
CA HIS A 204 -2.20 4.92 10.33
C HIS A 204 -3.31 5.88 10.78
N LEU A 205 -4.33 6.02 9.93
CA LEU A 205 -5.42 6.98 10.13
C LEU A 205 -6.15 6.77 11.46
N SER A 206 -6.47 5.54 11.85
CA SER A 206 -7.14 5.29 13.13
C SER A 206 -6.32 5.72 14.35
N SER A 207 -5.01 5.51 14.32
CA SER A 207 -4.10 6.04 15.35
C SER A 207 -4.05 7.57 15.36
N ARG A 208 -4.10 8.23 14.19
CA ARG A 208 -4.11 9.69 14.07
C ARG A 208 -5.40 10.30 14.59
N VAL A 209 -6.54 9.69 14.28
CA VAL A 209 -7.84 10.08 14.84
C VAL A 209 -7.86 9.88 16.34
N GLY A 210 -7.38 8.73 16.83
CA GLY A 210 -7.30 8.44 18.26
C GLY A 210 -6.56 9.51 19.06
N ARG A 211 -5.49 10.10 18.49
CA ARG A 211 -4.72 11.20 19.11
C ARG A 211 -5.48 12.52 19.23
N LEU A 212 -6.62 12.67 18.57
CA LEU A 212 -7.47 13.85 18.72
C LEU A 212 -8.42 13.74 19.91
N ASN A 213 -8.60 12.55 20.50
CA ASN A 213 -9.38 12.41 21.73
C ASN A 213 -8.79 13.31 22.83
N PRO A 214 -9.64 13.91 23.69
CA PRO A 214 -9.17 14.61 24.87
C PRO A 214 -8.20 13.75 25.68
N ASP A 215 -7.07 14.33 26.07
CA ASP A 215 -6.10 13.66 26.91
C ASP A 215 -6.71 13.40 28.30
N TRP A 216 -6.45 12.25 28.90
CA TRP A 216 -6.97 11.89 30.22
C TRP A 216 -6.50 12.84 31.34
N THR A 217 -5.38 13.54 31.13
CA THR A 217 -4.83 14.55 32.04
C THR A 217 -5.43 15.95 31.82
N ASP A 218 -6.21 16.13 30.76
CA ASP A 218 -6.81 17.41 30.47
C ASP A 218 -7.90 17.74 31.51
N PRO A 219 -7.82 18.88 32.21
CA PRO A 219 -8.82 19.24 33.22
C PRO A 219 -10.20 19.55 32.62
N ASP A 220 -10.26 19.86 31.32
CA ASP A 220 -11.51 20.10 30.61
C ASP A 220 -11.91 18.86 29.79
N GLN A 221 -12.84 18.10 30.37
CA GLN A 221 -13.49 16.93 29.77
C GLN A 221 -14.94 17.25 29.36
N SER A 222 -15.22 18.51 29.02
CA SER A 222 -16.58 18.94 28.67
C SER A 222 -17.06 18.33 27.35
N PRO A 223 -18.39 18.08 27.21
CA PRO A 223 -18.97 17.64 25.93
C PRO A 223 -18.67 18.59 24.77
N GLU A 224 -18.57 19.90 25.02
CA GLU A 224 -18.26 20.91 24.01
C GLU A 224 -16.87 20.69 23.42
N LYS A 225 -15.87 20.45 24.28
CA LYS A 225 -14.49 20.18 23.85
C LYS A 225 -14.36 18.84 23.15
N GLU A 226 -15.00 17.80 23.67
CA GLU A 226 -15.04 16.48 23.05
C GLU A 226 -15.66 16.55 21.65
N ASN A 227 -16.77 17.29 21.49
CA ASN A 227 -17.43 17.47 20.20
C ASN A 227 -16.59 18.30 19.22
N ALA A 228 -15.88 19.33 19.70
CA ALA A 228 -14.95 20.09 18.86
C ALA A 228 -13.78 19.20 18.37
N ALA A 229 -13.25 18.34 19.23
CA ALA A 229 -12.23 17.36 18.86
C ALA A 229 -12.77 16.31 17.85
N PHE A 230 -14.00 15.83 18.04
CA PHE A 230 -14.65 14.92 17.11
C PHE A 230 -14.84 15.56 15.72
N GLN A 231 -15.21 16.85 15.65
CA GLN A 231 -15.27 17.56 14.37
C GLN A 231 -13.91 17.60 13.65
N GLN A 232 -12.81 17.75 14.39
CA GLN A 232 -11.47 17.67 13.81
C GLN A 232 -11.15 16.25 13.31
N ALA A 233 -11.57 15.22 14.04
CA ALA A 233 -11.44 13.82 13.63
C ALA A 233 -12.21 13.52 12.33
N MET A 234 -13.46 13.99 12.23
CA MET A 234 -14.25 13.89 11.00
C MET A 234 -13.55 14.56 9.82
N MET A 235 -13.00 15.76 10.02
CA MET A 235 -12.29 16.49 8.96
C MET A 235 -11.00 15.78 8.55
N LEU A 236 -10.25 15.23 9.51
CA LEU A 236 -9.04 14.46 9.25
C LEU A 236 -9.35 13.20 8.42
N ALA A 237 -10.26 12.35 8.90
CA ALA A 237 -10.60 11.11 8.21
C ALA A 237 -11.27 11.36 6.86
N GLY A 238 -12.20 12.30 6.82
CA GLY A 238 -12.95 12.65 5.62
C GLY A 238 -12.13 13.28 4.51
N SER A 239 -11.20 14.19 4.86
CA SER A 239 -10.32 14.80 3.86
C SER A 239 -9.37 13.78 3.24
N GLU A 240 -8.80 12.89 4.04
CA GLU A 240 -7.93 11.81 3.56
C GLU A 240 -8.68 10.81 2.67
N PHE A 241 -9.93 10.48 3.03
CA PHE A 241 -10.81 9.69 2.16
C PHE A 241 -11.06 10.39 0.82
N MET A 242 -11.41 11.67 0.82
CA MET A 242 -11.67 12.42 -0.43
C MET A 242 -10.40 12.60 -1.28
N GLU A 243 -9.22 12.71 -0.67
CA GLU A 243 -7.95 12.67 -1.37
C GLU A 243 -7.74 11.31 -2.05
N SER A 244 -8.03 10.21 -1.36
CA SER A 244 -7.99 8.87 -1.95
C SER A 244 -8.97 8.73 -3.12
N VAL A 245 -10.23 9.15 -2.97
CA VAL A 245 -11.24 9.14 -4.05
C VAL A 245 -10.72 9.91 -5.26
N ARG A 246 -10.22 11.14 -5.06
CA ARG A 246 -9.73 12.00 -6.13
C ARG A 246 -8.49 11.46 -6.81
N PHE A 247 -7.58 10.85 -6.06
CA PHE A 247 -6.44 10.13 -6.63
C PHE A 247 -6.93 9.00 -7.53
N HIS A 248 -7.88 8.20 -7.06
CA HIS A 248 -8.40 7.08 -7.83
C HIS A 248 -9.12 7.54 -9.11
N VAL A 249 -9.94 8.58 -9.01
CA VAL A 249 -10.66 9.16 -10.15
C VAL A 249 -9.71 9.81 -11.17
N LYS A 250 -8.79 10.66 -10.72
CA LYS A 250 -8.01 11.55 -11.61
C LYS A 250 -6.69 10.95 -12.09
N SER A 251 -6.17 9.94 -11.39
CA SER A 251 -4.87 9.35 -11.69
C SER A 251 -4.94 7.84 -11.90
N TRP A 252 -5.53 7.09 -10.96
CA TRP A 252 -5.53 5.63 -11.05
C TRP A 252 -6.43 5.11 -12.18
N LEU A 253 -7.69 5.54 -12.27
CA LEU A 253 -8.63 5.03 -13.27
C LEU A 253 -8.16 5.28 -14.71
N PRO A 254 -7.71 6.50 -15.10
CA PRO A 254 -7.20 6.74 -16.45
C PRO A 254 -5.93 5.94 -16.78
N ALA A 255 -5.17 5.50 -15.78
CA ALA A 255 -3.99 4.67 -16.02
C ALA A 255 -4.34 3.29 -16.58
N ARG A 256 -5.56 2.78 -16.34
CA ARG A 256 -5.94 1.43 -16.75
C ARG A 256 -5.82 1.21 -18.26
N SER A 257 -6.31 2.14 -19.08
CA SER A 257 -6.25 2.01 -20.54
C SER A 257 -4.80 2.02 -21.04
N ILE A 258 -3.96 2.89 -20.47
CA ILE A 258 -2.53 2.95 -20.79
C ILE A 258 -1.86 1.61 -20.48
N VAL A 259 -2.09 1.06 -19.28
CA VAL A 259 -1.50 -0.22 -18.87
C VAL A 259 -2.00 -1.36 -19.77
N LEU A 260 -3.29 -1.39 -20.09
CA LEU A 260 -3.87 -2.37 -21.01
C LEU A 260 -3.22 -2.31 -22.40
N GLU A 261 -3.10 -1.11 -22.98
CA GLU A 261 -2.46 -0.91 -24.29
C GLU A 261 -0.98 -1.31 -24.29
N CYS A 262 -0.24 -0.97 -23.23
CA CYS A 262 1.15 -1.34 -23.06
C CYS A 262 1.31 -2.86 -22.89
N LEU A 263 0.43 -3.49 -22.10
CA LEU A 263 0.42 -4.93 -21.85
C LEU A 263 0.11 -5.71 -23.13
N LEU A 264 -0.89 -5.30 -23.91
CA LEU A 264 -1.26 -5.93 -25.18
C LEU A 264 -0.21 -5.72 -26.28
N SER A 265 0.58 -4.65 -26.20
CA SER A 265 1.60 -4.33 -27.20
C SER A 265 3.01 -4.84 -26.84
N ARG A 266 3.19 -5.47 -25.67
CA ARG A 266 4.49 -5.89 -25.13
C ARG A 266 5.29 -6.84 -26.03
N GLY A 267 4.63 -7.70 -26.82
CA GLY A 267 5.32 -8.56 -27.79
C GLY A 267 6.04 -7.78 -28.91
N LYS A 268 5.69 -6.50 -29.13
CA LYS A 268 6.42 -5.59 -30.03
C LYS A 268 7.67 -4.99 -29.37
N VAL A 269 7.71 -4.94 -28.05
CA VAL A 269 8.87 -4.47 -27.27
C VAL A 269 9.92 -5.55 -27.24
N ASP A 270 9.52 -6.76 -26.83
CA ASP A 270 10.41 -7.88 -26.68
C ASP A 270 9.72 -9.22 -27.01
N PRO A 271 10.34 -10.10 -27.81
CA PRO A 271 9.76 -11.40 -28.15
C PRO A 271 9.49 -12.33 -26.96
N SER A 272 10.11 -12.10 -25.78
CA SER A 272 9.79 -12.87 -24.58
C SER A 272 8.38 -12.59 -24.05
N GLU A 273 7.81 -11.42 -24.38
CA GLU A 273 6.58 -10.90 -23.79
C GLU A 273 6.63 -10.70 -22.26
N GLU A 274 7.80 -10.80 -21.63
CA GLU A 274 7.98 -10.61 -20.18
C GLU A 274 8.42 -9.18 -19.82
N ILE A 275 8.57 -8.31 -20.81
CA ILE A 275 8.99 -6.91 -20.67
C ILE A 275 7.90 -6.00 -21.22
N MET A 276 7.32 -5.16 -20.37
CA MET A 276 6.37 -4.13 -20.76
C MET A 276 7.03 -2.75 -20.71
N VAL A 277 6.70 -1.87 -21.65
CA VAL A 277 7.15 -0.47 -21.64
C VAL A 277 5.94 0.42 -21.47
N LEU A 278 5.98 1.33 -20.50
CA LEU A 278 5.02 2.42 -20.39
C LEU A 278 5.50 3.60 -21.23
N ASP A 279 4.65 4.08 -22.13
CA ASP A 279 4.88 5.29 -22.95
C ASP A 279 5.04 6.55 -22.06
N ARG A 280 4.33 6.56 -20.93
CA ARG A 280 4.39 7.57 -19.88
C ARG A 280 4.23 6.91 -18.51
N PHE A 281 4.88 7.47 -17.49
CA PHE A 281 4.67 6.96 -16.14
C PHE A 281 3.23 7.18 -15.69
N CYS A 282 2.61 6.11 -15.18
CA CYS A 282 1.29 6.13 -14.55
C CYS A 282 1.23 5.09 -13.42
N PRO A 283 0.24 5.15 -12.51
CA PRO A 283 0.01 4.07 -11.55
C PRO A 283 -0.32 2.76 -12.27
N TRP A 284 0.65 1.84 -12.36
CA TRP A 284 0.51 0.65 -13.21
C TRP A 284 0.35 -0.66 -12.45
N LYS A 285 0.88 -0.76 -11.22
CA LYS A 285 1.05 -2.04 -10.51
C LYS A 285 -0.26 -2.81 -10.36
N LEU A 286 -1.25 -2.22 -9.70
CA LEU A 286 -2.51 -2.92 -9.44
C LEU A 286 -3.25 -3.28 -10.74
N HIS A 287 -3.30 -2.36 -11.70
CA HIS A 287 -3.87 -2.63 -13.03
C HIS A 287 -3.18 -3.78 -13.73
N LEU A 288 -1.84 -3.87 -13.66
CA LEU A 288 -1.11 -4.97 -14.28
C LEU A 288 -1.55 -6.31 -13.71
N PHE A 289 -1.64 -6.45 -12.38
CA PHE A 289 -2.09 -7.70 -11.75
C PHE A 289 -3.52 -8.07 -12.14
N GLU A 290 -4.45 -7.10 -12.09
CA GLU A 290 -5.86 -7.33 -12.48
C GLU A 290 -5.98 -7.74 -13.95
N LEU A 291 -5.27 -7.03 -14.84
CA LEU A 291 -5.32 -7.29 -16.28
C LEU A 291 -4.64 -8.61 -16.65
N GLU A 292 -3.55 -9.00 -15.99
CA GLU A 292 -2.92 -10.30 -16.20
C GLU A 292 -3.85 -11.46 -15.83
N GLU A 293 -4.62 -11.32 -14.75
CA GLU A 293 -5.65 -12.28 -14.36
C GLU A 293 -6.84 -12.31 -15.33
N GLU A 294 -7.42 -11.14 -15.62
CA GLU A 294 -8.58 -10.98 -16.51
C GLU A 294 -8.31 -11.52 -17.92
N LEU A 295 -7.14 -11.22 -18.48
CA LEU A 295 -6.74 -11.61 -19.83
C LEU A 295 -6.02 -12.97 -19.87
N LYS A 296 -5.80 -13.62 -18.72
CA LYS A 296 -5.07 -14.88 -18.57
C LYS A 296 -3.70 -14.83 -19.26
N ILE A 297 -2.94 -13.78 -18.96
CA ILE A 297 -1.63 -13.52 -19.55
C ILE A 297 -0.63 -14.59 -19.11
N ASP A 298 0.01 -15.21 -20.11
CA ASP A 298 1.16 -16.10 -19.96
C ASP A 298 2.08 -15.91 -21.18
N PRO A 299 3.39 -15.65 -21.02
CA PRO A 299 4.10 -15.48 -19.74
C PRO A 299 3.76 -14.16 -19.03
N LEU A 300 3.90 -14.15 -17.71
CA LEU A 300 3.70 -12.98 -16.86
C LEU A 300 4.81 -11.93 -17.06
N THR A 301 4.45 -10.66 -16.91
CA THR A 301 5.40 -9.55 -17.01
C THR A 301 6.40 -9.60 -15.85
N LYS A 302 7.70 -9.62 -16.15
CA LYS A 302 8.79 -9.58 -15.15
C LYS A 302 9.32 -8.17 -14.93
N TYR A 303 9.37 -7.35 -15.98
CA TYR A 303 9.91 -5.99 -15.92
C TYR A 303 8.99 -4.97 -16.58
N VAL A 304 8.86 -3.81 -15.95
CA VAL A 304 8.21 -2.63 -16.52
C VAL A 304 9.25 -1.54 -16.70
N LEU A 305 9.36 -1.04 -17.93
CA LEU A 305 10.26 0.04 -18.31
C LEU A 305 9.49 1.34 -18.45
N TYR A 306 10.04 2.44 -17.97
CA TYR A 306 9.44 3.77 -18.15
C TYR A 306 10.49 4.87 -17.98
N GLN A 307 10.28 6.00 -18.65
CA GLN A 307 11.16 7.15 -18.49
C GLN A 307 10.80 7.93 -17.21
N ASP A 308 11.82 8.25 -16.43
CA ASP A 308 11.73 9.21 -15.34
C ASP A 308 11.68 10.63 -15.94
N GLU A 309 10.56 11.32 -15.77
CA GLU A 309 10.35 12.61 -16.43
C GLU A 309 11.34 13.70 -16.00
N ARG A 310 11.90 13.61 -14.79
CA ARG A 310 12.79 14.63 -14.22
C ARG A 310 14.22 14.46 -14.70
N SER A 311 14.75 13.24 -14.59
CA SER A 311 16.12 12.90 -14.96
C SER A 311 16.28 12.54 -16.43
N LYS A 312 15.16 12.25 -17.13
CA LYS A 312 15.12 11.69 -18.49
C LYS A 312 15.79 10.31 -18.63
N SER A 313 16.26 9.74 -17.52
CA SER A 313 16.73 8.35 -17.46
C SER A 313 15.57 7.37 -17.50
N TRP A 314 15.84 6.15 -17.93
CA TRP A 314 14.89 5.05 -17.99
C TRP A 314 15.03 4.16 -16.76
N ARG A 315 13.89 3.75 -16.21
CA ARG A 315 13.80 2.80 -15.10
C ARG A 315 13.58 1.40 -15.66
N VAL A 316 14.19 0.43 -14.98
CA VAL A 316 13.91 -1.00 -15.14
C VAL A 316 13.35 -1.45 -13.80
N GLN A 317 12.02 -1.60 -13.68
CA GLN A 317 11.39 -1.98 -12.43
C GLN A 317 10.90 -3.43 -12.49
N ALA A 318 11.34 -4.26 -11.54
CA ALA A 318 10.87 -5.62 -11.41
C ALA A 318 9.44 -5.65 -10.87
N VAL A 319 8.59 -6.51 -11.44
CA VAL A 319 7.22 -6.71 -10.99
C VAL A 319 7.21 -7.60 -9.75
N GLY A 320 6.40 -7.26 -8.75
CA GLY A 320 6.23 -8.05 -7.53
C GLY A 320 5.55 -9.39 -7.78
N VAL A 321 5.71 -10.36 -6.89
CA VAL A 321 4.94 -11.62 -6.93
C VAL A 321 3.47 -11.41 -6.58
N ALA A 322 3.18 -10.37 -5.78
CA ALA A 322 1.84 -9.91 -5.43
C ALA A 322 1.85 -8.38 -5.18
N PRO A 323 0.70 -7.68 -5.23
CA PRO A 323 0.62 -6.23 -5.06
C PRO A 323 1.20 -5.67 -3.75
N ASP A 324 1.15 -6.45 -2.66
CA ASP A 324 1.54 -6.11 -1.29
C ASP A 324 2.88 -6.73 -0.85
N ARG A 325 3.57 -7.42 -1.75
CA ARG A 325 4.85 -8.09 -1.46
C ARG A 325 6.03 -7.35 -2.08
N PHE A 326 7.13 -7.27 -1.33
CA PHE A 326 8.38 -6.71 -1.81
C PHE A 326 9.19 -7.67 -2.70
N GLU A 327 8.86 -8.96 -2.65
CA GLU A 327 9.49 -9.98 -3.46
C GLU A 327 9.14 -9.79 -4.94
N SER A 328 10.15 -9.78 -5.81
CA SER A 328 10.00 -9.59 -7.25
C SER A 328 9.90 -10.95 -7.96
N ARG A 329 9.07 -11.05 -9.01
CA ARG A 329 8.99 -12.22 -9.90
C ARG A 329 10.37 -12.60 -10.46
N LYS A 330 11.16 -11.57 -10.80
CA LYS A 330 12.57 -11.70 -11.18
C LYS A 330 13.30 -10.42 -10.75
N PRO A 331 13.95 -10.38 -9.57
CA PRO A 331 14.77 -9.23 -9.20
C PRO A 331 15.97 -9.11 -10.16
N LEU A 332 16.49 -7.89 -10.32
CA LEU A 332 17.73 -7.67 -11.07
C LEU A 332 18.88 -8.50 -10.43
N PRO A 333 19.83 -9.01 -11.25
CA PRO A 333 20.91 -9.90 -10.83
C PRO A 333 21.68 -9.40 -9.62
N GLU A 334 22.03 -10.31 -8.71
CA GLU A 334 22.74 -9.99 -7.45
C GLU A 334 24.05 -9.26 -7.68
N LYS A 335 24.84 -9.70 -8.66
CA LYS A 335 26.08 -9.04 -9.06
C LYS A 335 25.91 -7.55 -9.44
N TRP A 336 24.73 -7.12 -9.87
CA TRP A 336 24.49 -5.72 -10.24
C TRP A 336 24.07 -4.85 -9.04
N ARG A 337 23.53 -5.47 -7.98
CA ARG A 337 22.83 -4.77 -6.90
C ARG A 337 23.82 -3.89 -6.12
N GLY A 338 23.45 -2.62 -5.95
CA GLY A 338 24.30 -1.62 -5.28
C GLY A 338 25.32 -0.93 -6.19
N LEU A 339 25.59 -1.47 -7.39
CA LEU A 339 26.49 -0.84 -8.35
C LEU A 339 25.82 0.36 -9.03
N ARG A 340 26.64 1.33 -9.47
CA ARG A 340 26.20 2.59 -10.07
C ARG A 340 27.09 3.02 -11.23
N ASP A 341 26.53 3.86 -12.09
CA ASP A 341 27.25 4.62 -13.12
C ASP A 341 28.23 3.75 -13.96
N ASP A 342 29.49 4.18 -14.07
CA ASP A 342 30.50 3.50 -14.90
C ASP A 342 30.90 2.13 -14.34
N GLU A 343 30.89 1.96 -13.01
CA GLU A 343 31.16 0.66 -12.38
C GLU A 343 30.13 -0.38 -12.81
N LEU A 344 28.84 -0.03 -12.74
CA LEU A 344 27.75 -0.89 -13.22
C LEU A 344 27.85 -1.09 -14.74
N SER A 345 28.11 -0.03 -15.50
CA SER A 345 28.20 -0.13 -16.96
C SER A 345 29.33 -1.08 -17.40
N ASN A 346 30.47 -1.05 -16.71
CA ASN A 346 31.62 -1.91 -16.97
C ASN A 346 31.36 -3.36 -16.54
N ASP A 347 30.73 -3.59 -15.38
CA ASP A 347 30.43 -4.95 -14.89
C ASP A 347 29.46 -5.69 -15.81
N ILE A 348 28.43 -4.98 -16.29
CA ILE A 348 27.36 -5.62 -17.09
C ILE A 348 27.60 -5.55 -18.60
N GLY A 349 28.56 -4.73 -19.04
CA GLY A 349 28.86 -4.50 -20.45
C GLY A 349 27.79 -3.69 -21.21
N ILE A 350 26.92 -2.96 -20.49
CA ILE A 350 25.88 -2.12 -21.08
C ILE A 350 26.19 -0.66 -20.72
N PRO A 351 26.42 0.23 -21.70
CA PRO A 351 26.78 1.61 -21.42
C PRO A 351 25.60 2.38 -20.82
N GLY A 352 25.92 3.45 -20.07
CA GLY A 352 24.94 4.42 -19.61
C GLY A 352 24.08 3.94 -18.44
N CYS A 353 24.50 2.90 -17.72
CA CYS A 353 23.81 2.49 -16.51
C CYS A 353 23.86 3.60 -15.45
N VAL A 354 22.80 3.71 -14.63
CA VAL A 354 22.70 4.73 -13.57
C VAL A 354 22.83 4.07 -12.20
N PHE A 355 22.04 3.03 -11.92
CA PHE A 355 22.12 2.27 -10.68
C PHE A 355 21.30 0.98 -10.74
N VAL A 356 21.54 0.07 -9.80
CA VAL A 356 20.60 -0.98 -9.38
C VAL A 356 20.44 -0.95 -7.86
N HIS A 357 19.20 -0.95 -7.37
CA HIS A 357 18.94 -0.97 -5.93
C HIS A 357 19.46 -2.26 -5.28
N MET A 358 19.85 -2.20 -4.00
CA MET A 358 20.44 -3.33 -3.27
C MET A 358 19.56 -4.60 -3.23
N SER A 359 18.24 -4.45 -3.28
CA SER A 359 17.31 -5.59 -3.36
C SER A 359 16.98 -6.04 -4.80
N GLY A 360 17.49 -5.34 -5.82
CA GLY A 360 17.26 -5.67 -7.22
C GLY A 360 15.86 -5.31 -7.76
N PHE A 361 14.98 -4.69 -6.97
CA PHE A 361 13.61 -4.37 -7.42
C PHE A 361 13.55 -3.28 -8.50
N ILE A 362 14.59 -2.44 -8.60
CA ILE A 362 14.65 -1.37 -9.59
C ILE A 362 16.09 -1.06 -9.97
N GLY A 363 16.29 -0.72 -11.23
CA GLY A 363 17.51 -0.13 -11.75
C GLY A 363 17.21 0.96 -12.76
N GLY A 364 18.24 1.47 -13.41
CA GLY A 364 18.03 2.42 -14.50
C GLY A 364 19.23 2.60 -15.42
N ASN A 365 18.93 3.10 -16.61
CA ASN A 365 19.87 3.43 -17.66
C ASN A 365 19.55 4.83 -18.21
N LYS A 366 20.52 5.51 -18.82
CA LYS A 366 20.32 6.82 -19.47
C LYS A 366 19.43 6.71 -20.70
N THR A 367 19.43 5.58 -21.41
CA THR A 367 18.67 5.38 -22.65
C THR A 367 17.63 4.28 -22.54
N TYR A 368 16.65 4.31 -23.46
CA TYR A 368 15.62 3.27 -23.58
C TYR A 368 16.26 1.93 -23.93
N GLU A 369 17.15 1.94 -24.93
CA GLU A 369 17.83 0.76 -25.45
C GLU A 369 18.67 0.11 -24.34
N GLY A 370 19.39 0.90 -23.55
CA GLY A 370 20.18 0.37 -22.44
C GLY A 370 19.31 -0.23 -21.33
N ALA A 371 18.15 0.37 -21.03
CA ALA A 371 17.20 -0.19 -20.06
C ALA A 371 16.57 -1.50 -20.56
N LEU A 372 16.25 -1.58 -21.85
CA LEU A 372 15.74 -2.80 -22.48
C LEU A 372 16.78 -3.92 -22.48
N GLU A 373 18.03 -3.62 -22.82
CA GLU A 373 19.14 -4.59 -22.75
C GLU A 373 19.41 -5.05 -21.32
N MET A 374 19.31 -4.16 -20.32
CA MET A 374 19.41 -4.56 -18.92
C MET A 374 18.31 -5.57 -18.53
N ALA A 375 17.06 -5.32 -18.93
CA ALA A 375 15.95 -6.22 -18.64
C ALA A 375 16.13 -7.58 -19.36
N ARG A 376 16.52 -7.58 -20.64
CA ARG A 376 16.83 -8.80 -21.41
C ARG A 376 17.94 -9.63 -20.76
N ALA A 377 19.06 -8.98 -20.43
CA ALA A 377 20.18 -9.63 -19.77
C ALA A 377 19.77 -10.20 -18.41
N ALA A 378 18.93 -9.49 -17.65
CA ALA A 378 18.43 -9.98 -16.36
C ALA A 378 17.50 -11.20 -16.49
N ILE A 379 16.67 -11.29 -17.53
CA ILE A 379 15.85 -12.47 -17.83
C ILE A 379 16.75 -13.67 -18.17
N ASN A 380 17.73 -13.45 -19.05
CA ASN A 380 18.60 -14.50 -19.59
C ASN A 380 19.69 -14.98 -18.64
N LEU A 381 20.06 -14.16 -17.64
CA LEU A 381 20.89 -14.59 -16.52
C LEU A 381 20.10 -15.60 -15.69
N GLN A 382 20.21 -16.87 -16.08
CA GLN A 382 19.87 -17.99 -15.22
C GLN A 382 20.68 -17.82 -13.94
N VAL A 383 20.01 -17.94 -12.80
CA VAL A 383 20.69 -18.12 -11.52
C VAL A 383 21.45 -19.43 -11.68
N SER A 384 22.78 -19.37 -11.78
CA SER A 384 23.60 -20.56 -11.62
C SER A 384 23.19 -21.18 -10.29
N LYS A 385 22.65 -22.40 -10.32
CA LYS A 385 22.24 -23.17 -9.15
C LYS A 385 23.39 -23.47 -8.15
N GLU A 386 24.55 -22.83 -8.30
CA GLU A 386 25.75 -23.07 -7.49
C GLU A 386 25.79 -22.28 -6.17
N GLU A 387 24.86 -21.36 -5.91
CA GLU A 387 24.82 -20.59 -4.64
C GLU A 387 23.55 -20.81 -3.79
N GLN A 388 22.76 -21.84 -4.09
CA GLN A 388 21.64 -22.29 -3.26
C GLN A 388 21.90 -23.65 -2.58
N ASP A 389 23.14 -23.90 -2.17
CA ASP A 389 23.43 -24.96 -1.21
C ASP A 389 23.98 -24.36 0.11
N PRO A 390 23.14 -24.14 1.14
CA PRO A 390 23.61 -23.69 2.45
C PRO A 390 24.39 -24.76 3.23
N ILE A 391 24.64 -25.95 2.66
CA ILE A 391 25.25 -27.08 3.36
C ILE A 391 26.67 -27.36 2.85
N GLY A 392 27.50 -26.31 2.74
CA GLY A 392 28.92 -26.47 2.35
C GLY A 392 29.94 -26.26 3.47
N TYR A 393 29.60 -25.49 4.52
CA TYR A 393 30.59 -24.99 5.48
C TYR A 393 30.33 -25.36 6.95
N LEU A 394 29.53 -26.41 7.22
CA LEU A 394 29.24 -26.87 8.59
C LEU A 394 29.89 -28.17 9.11
N PRO A 395 30.76 -28.93 8.41
CA PRO A 395 31.33 -30.14 9.03
C PRO A 395 32.68 -29.95 9.73
N LEU A 396 33.37 -28.80 9.67
CA LEU A 396 34.68 -28.65 10.32
C LEU A 396 34.60 -28.07 11.75
N LEU A 397 33.69 -27.13 12.01
CA LEU A 397 33.59 -26.47 13.33
C LEU A 397 32.86 -27.35 14.36
N VAL A 398 31.84 -28.10 13.93
CA VAL A 398 31.06 -29.00 14.81
C VAL A 398 31.88 -30.22 15.21
N LEU A 399 32.67 -30.81 14.28
CA LEU A 399 33.60 -31.90 14.59
C LEU A 399 34.72 -31.47 15.54
N ALA A 400 35.27 -30.26 15.39
CA ALA A 400 36.29 -29.76 16.31
C ALA A 400 35.76 -29.55 17.74
N THR A 401 34.50 -29.10 17.87
CA THR A 401 33.85 -28.82 19.16
C THR A 401 33.38 -30.10 19.87
N LEU A 402 32.86 -31.08 19.12
CA LEU A 402 32.53 -32.40 19.65
C LEU A 402 33.77 -33.17 20.08
N ARG A 403 34.88 -33.12 19.31
CA ARG A 403 36.12 -33.80 19.66
C ARG A 403 36.76 -33.25 20.94
N ARG A 404 36.69 -31.93 21.16
CA ARG A 404 37.14 -31.29 22.41
C ARG A 404 36.27 -31.68 23.61
N SER A 405 34.96 -31.78 23.41
CA SER A 405 34.01 -32.15 24.47
C SER A 405 34.16 -33.63 24.87
N VAL A 406 34.34 -34.54 23.91
CA VAL A 406 34.57 -35.97 24.17
C VAL A 406 35.92 -36.22 24.85
N LEU A 407 36.97 -35.50 24.47
CA LEU A 407 38.28 -35.59 25.14
C LEU A 407 38.24 -35.05 26.58
N ALA A 408 37.48 -33.97 26.84
CA ALA A 408 37.29 -33.43 28.18
C ALA A 408 36.51 -34.39 29.10
N ILE A 409 35.47 -35.05 28.57
CA ILE A 409 34.71 -36.08 29.29
C ILE A 409 35.60 -37.30 29.58
N ALA A 410 36.39 -37.76 28.61
CA ALA A 410 37.32 -38.88 28.80
C ALA A 410 38.43 -38.58 29.83
N ALA A 411 38.94 -37.34 29.88
CA ALA A 411 39.91 -36.90 30.87
C ALA A 411 39.29 -36.81 32.28
N HIS A 412 38.03 -36.34 32.39
CA HIS A 412 37.31 -36.30 33.66
C HIS A 412 37.01 -37.71 34.20
N MET A 413 36.67 -38.67 33.33
CA MET A 413 36.36 -40.04 33.74
C MET A 413 37.59 -40.88 34.13
N ARG A 414 38.81 -40.55 33.67
CA ARG A 414 40.05 -41.20 34.13
C ARG A 414 40.48 -40.80 35.54
N SER A 415 39.88 -39.76 36.11
CA SER A 415 40.23 -39.25 37.46
C SER A 415 39.42 -39.87 38.60
N ARG A 416 38.51 -40.81 38.32
CA ARG A 416 37.68 -41.48 39.34
C ARG A 416 37.91 -42.99 39.31
N PRO A 417 38.32 -43.63 40.43
CA PRO A 417 38.41 -45.07 40.48
C PRO A 417 36.99 -45.66 40.64
N GLN A 418 36.69 -46.66 39.80
CA GLN A 418 35.50 -47.53 39.78
C GLN A 418 34.26 -47.01 39.04
N VAL A 419 34.16 -47.29 37.73
CA VAL A 419 33.04 -47.97 37.01
C VAL A 419 33.57 -48.38 35.60
N PRO A 420 33.39 -49.61 35.10
CA PRO A 420 33.74 -49.96 33.72
C PRO A 420 32.70 -49.40 32.73
N LEU A 421 33.14 -48.73 31.66
CA LEU A 421 32.26 -48.20 30.60
C LEU A 421 32.19 -49.17 29.41
N ASP A 422 30.97 -49.48 28.96
CA ASP A 422 30.69 -50.15 27.69
C ASP A 422 30.66 -49.12 26.54
N LEU A 423 31.57 -49.26 25.57
CA LEU A 423 31.78 -48.32 24.47
C LEU A 423 30.87 -48.57 23.26
N THR A 424 29.97 -49.56 23.30
CA THR A 424 29.07 -49.86 22.18
C THR A 424 27.94 -48.84 22.00
N LEU A 425 27.54 -48.12 23.07
CA LEU A 425 26.42 -47.17 23.03
C LEU A 425 26.73 -45.83 22.34
N VAL A 426 28.01 -45.43 22.29
CA VAL A 426 28.41 -44.10 21.75
C VAL A 426 28.33 -44.05 20.22
N ASN A 427 28.50 -45.19 19.54
CA ASN A 427 28.45 -45.26 18.08
C ASN A 427 27.02 -45.29 17.51
N GLN A 428 26.00 -45.63 18.31
CA GLN A 428 24.61 -45.69 17.80
C GLN A 428 23.93 -44.31 17.72
N VAL A 429 24.38 -43.33 18.52
CA VAL A 429 23.77 -41.98 18.54
C VAL A 429 24.20 -41.13 17.33
N VAL A 430 25.33 -41.45 16.70
CA VAL A 430 25.86 -40.66 15.56
C VAL A 430 25.25 -41.09 14.22
N ILE A 431 24.77 -42.34 14.11
CA ILE A 431 24.26 -42.90 12.85
C ILE A 431 22.77 -42.57 12.62
N ALA A 432 21.99 -42.32 13.68
CA ALA A 432 20.55 -42.06 13.57
C ALA A 432 20.17 -40.65 13.06
N SER A 433 21.13 -39.74 12.87
CA SER A 433 20.87 -38.34 12.49
C SER A 433 20.98 -38.05 10.98
N PHE A 434 21.18 -39.08 10.13
CA PHE A 434 21.44 -38.91 8.68
C PHE A 434 20.53 -39.72 7.75
N SER A 435 19.45 -40.31 8.24
CA SER A 435 18.52 -41.07 7.38
C SER A 435 17.10 -40.55 7.54
N ASP A 436 16.76 -39.49 6.81
CA ASP A 436 15.38 -39.21 6.35
C ASP A 436 15.45 -38.22 5.19
N ASN A 437 15.49 -38.74 3.95
CA ASN A 437 15.27 -37.97 2.73
C ASN A 437 14.43 -38.83 1.78
N PRO A 438 13.11 -38.56 1.62
CA PRO A 438 12.24 -39.39 0.81
C PRO A 438 12.11 -38.78 -0.58
N ASP A 439 13.06 -39.06 -1.48
CA ASP A 439 12.84 -38.96 -2.93
C ASP A 439 13.93 -39.73 -3.69
N THR A 440 13.67 -41.02 -3.92
CA THR A 440 14.33 -41.76 -5.01
C THR A 440 13.43 -42.93 -5.43
N PRO A 441 13.07 -43.06 -6.72
CA PRO A 441 12.13 -44.07 -7.18
C PRO A 441 12.82 -45.44 -7.32
N GLY A 442 12.41 -46.40 -6.50
CA GLY A 442 12.90 -47.78 -6.53
C GLY A 442 12.33 -48.56 -7.72
N LYS A 443 13.22 -48.93 -8.65
CA LYS A 443 12.99 -49.98 -9.65
C LYS A 443 13.18 -51.36 -9.02
N MET A 444 12.19 -52.22 -9.27
CA MET A 444 12.21 -53.66 -9.57
C MET A 444 13.11 -54.63 -8.79
N ASN A 445 12.42 -55.63 -8.23
CA ASN A 445 12.64 -57.09 -8.30
C ASN A 445 14.08 -57.63 -8.25
N GLU A 446 14.36 -58.49 -7.26
CA GLU A 446 14.73 -59.90 -7.51
C GLU A 446 14.74 -60.75 -6.22
N VAL A 447 14.20 -61.97 -6.38
CA VAL A 447 14.22 -63.20 -5.54
C VAL A 447 13.45 -63.23 -4.22
#